data_AF-A0AAI9ZQ60-F1
#
_entry.id   AF-A0AAI9ZQ60-F1
#
_cell.length_a   1.000
_cell.length_b   1.000
_cell.length_c   1.000
_cell.angle_alpha   90.00
_cell.angle_beta   90.00
_cell.angle_gamma   90.00
#
_symmetry.space_group_name_H-M   'P 1'
#
loop_
_entity.id
_entity.type
_entity.pdbx_description
1 polymer ?
#
loop_
_entity_poly.entity_id
_entity_poly.type
_entity_poly.pdbx_seq_one_letter_code
_entity_poly.pdbx_strand_id
1 'polypeptide(L)'
;MIKHDTWGRSTRQGPWGEPYPVYRDFVRFALRAMPSTEDRHRFSDDFTELHGGTPDTQLLLDMDPAPWTIPRQHDLRQMMEALGGKHSIRAYGLDVGWMGTECARRAMFRYSAAAVAIRFLESNTPAIRAHMRDIVLIEDQESVSNPECHAMGLIPYCRENSGLRIERRISLWRNAFFHRSGRALGERTHDHYNLGLDANEISFAIARWIIEVLPLVSAGMPANSFTLVLDGEGEPQCSEIFQNVVLRDAAWQQAMEECFQTGVFPPEPYGMRRNT
;
A
#
# COMPACT_ATOMS: atom_id res chain seq x y z
N MET A 1 -4.93 -29.43 -13.49
CA MET A 1 -4.72 -29.14 -14.92
C MET A 1 -4.56 -27.63 -15.04
N ILE A 2 -3.32 -27.16 -15.02
CA ILE A 2 -2.95 -25.75 -14.95
C ILE A 2 -3.14 -25.16 -16.35
N LYS A 3 -3.98 -24.12 -16.48
CA LYS A 3 -4.16 -23.42 -17.74
C LYS A 3 -3.15 -22.28 -17.82
N HIS A 4 -2.28 -22.35 -18.82
CA HIS A 4 -1.49 -21.21 -19.27
C HIS A 4 -2.33 -20.41 -20.26
N ASP A 5 -2.75 -19.20 -19.91
CA ASP A 5 -3.34 -18.25 -20.85
C ASP A 5 -2.50 -16.98 -20.96
N THR A 6 -1.97 -16.82 -22.17
CA THR A 6 -1.62 -15.64 -22.97
C THR A 6 -1.50 -14.25 -22.33
N TRP A 7 -0.29 -13.69 -22.51
CA TRP A 7 0.13 -12.30 -22.37
C TRP A 7 -0.75 -11.32 -23.16
N GLY A 8 -1.30 -10.30 -22.48
CA GLY A 8 -2.13 -9.29 -23.13
C GLY A 8 -2.61 -8.13 -22.26
N ARG A 9 -1.69 -7.30 -21.75
CA ARG A 9 -1.77 -5.82 -21.58
C ARG A 9 -0.63 -5.40 -20.65
N SER A 10 0.24 -4.52 -21.14
CA SER A 10 1.30 -3.88 -20.36
C SER A 10 0.69 -3.01 -19.28
N THR A 11 0.47 -3.59 -18.09
CA THR A 11 0.37 -2.80 -16.86
C THR A 11 1.79 -2.38 -16.51
N ARG A 12 2.06 -1.06 -16.52
CA ARG A 12 3.30 -0.49 -15.96
C ARG A 12 3.33 -0.82 -14.46
N GLN A 13 3.80 -2.01 -14.13
CA GLN A 13 4.02 -2.45 -12.76
C GLN A 13 5.43 -2.01 -12.36
N GLY A 14 5.49 -1.28 -11.25
CA GLY A 14 6.73 -0.78 -10.67
C GLY A 14 7.66 -1.91 -10.21
N PRO A 15 8.87 -1.55 -9.77
CA PRO A 15 9.92 -2.50 -9.45
C PRO A 15 9.63 -3.40 -8.24
N TRP A 16 9.45 -4.70 -8.49
CA TRP A 16 9.58 -5.73 -7.45
C TRP A 16 10.97 -5.64 -6.81
N GLY A 17 11.02 -5.48 -5.48
CA GLY A 17 12.24 -5.46 -4.69
C GLY A 17 12.79 -4.07 -4.32
N GLU A 18 12.32 -2.98 -4.93
CA GLU A 18 12.50 -1.67 -4.30
C GLU A 18 11.42 -1.47 -3.25
N PRO A 19 11.73 -0.82 -2.11
CA PRO A 19 10.68 -0.52 -1.17
C PRO A 19 9.58 0.27 -1.88
N TYR A 20 8.32 -0.16 -1.79
CA TYR A 20 7.16 0.64 -2.22
C TYR A 20 7.26 2.11 -1.73
N PRO A 21 7.88 2.41 -0.57
CA PRO A 21 8.31 3.75 -0.19
C PRO A 21 9.19 4.48 -1.21
N VAL A 22 10.23 3.85 -1.75
CA VAL A 22 11.18 4.42 -2.72
C VAL A 22 10.48 4.74 -4.04
N TYR A 23 9.62 3.85 -4.53
CA TYR A 23 8.82 4.12 -5.73
C TYR A 23 7.89 5.32 -5.51
N ARG A 24 7.19 5.40 -4.36
CA ARG A 24 6.33 6.54 -4.06
C ARG A 24 7.10 7.83 -3.90
N ASP A 25 8.27 7.79 -3.28
CA ASP A 25 9.14 8.96 -3.13
C ASP A 25 9.72 9.40 -4.46
N PHE A 26 10.06 8.46 -5.35
CA PHE A 26 10.42 8.75 -6.73
C PHE A 26 9.26 9.38 -7.50
N VAL A 27 8.05 8.82 -7.42
CA VAL A 27 6.86 9.41 -8.06
C VAL A 27 6.60 10.82 -7.52
N ARG A 28 6.65 11.02 -6.20
CA ARG A 28 6.51 12.35 -5.58
C ARG A 28 7.58 13.31 -6.06
N PHE A 29 8.84 12.88 -6.10
CA PHE A 29 9.96 13.68 -6.60
C PHE A 29 9.76 14.06 -8.07
N ALA A 30 9.42 13.08 -8.92
CA ALA A 30 9.17 13.30 -10.34
C ALA A 30 8.02 14.28 -10.57
N LEU A 31 6.89 14.09 -9.87
CA LEU A 31 5.74 14.98 -9.94
C LEU A 31 6.07 16.41 -9.47
N ARG A 32 6.92 16.57 -8.46
CA ARG A 32 7.39 17.88 -7.99
C ARG A 32 8.43 18.53 -8.90
N ALA A 33 9.16 17.76 -9.69
CA ALA A 33 10.14 18.27 -10.64
C ALA A 33 9.48 18.75 -11.95
N MET A 34 8.34 18.16 -12.35
CA MET A 34 7.62 18.49 -13.58
C MET A 34 7.22 19.98 -13.76
N PRO A 35 6.81 20.74 -12.73
CA PRO A 35 6.46 22.17 -12.87
C PRO A 35 7.61 23.05 -13.39
N SER A 36 8.85 22.57 -13.33
CA SER A 36 10.06 23.29 -13.79
C SER A 36 10.46 23.00 -15.25
N THR A 37 9.68 22.20 -15.97
CA THR A 37 10.01 21.72 -17.34
C THR A 37 8.99 22.16 -18.38
N GLU A 38 9.43 22.36 -19.63
CA GLU A 38 8.55 22.66 -20.79
C GLU A 38 7.42 21.62 -21.00
N ASP A 39 7.56 20.43 -20.43
CA ASP A 39 6.60 19.31 -20.54
C ASP A 39 5.37 19.40 -19.62
N ARG A 40 5.23 20.48 -18.82
CA ARG A 40 4.09 20.68 -17.90
C ARG A 40 2.73 20.55 -18.59
N HIS A 41 2.59 21.09 -19.80
CA HIS A 41 1.35 21.05 -20.56
C HIS A 41 0.98 19.63 -21.00
N ARG A 42 1.97 18.85 -21.47
CA ARG A 42 1.78 17.45 -21.86
C ARG A 42 1.35 16.57 -20.70
N PHE A 43 1.99 16.71 -19.55
CA PHE A 43 1.60 15.94 -18.36
C PHE A 43 0.19 16.31 -17.88
N SER A 44 -0.14 17.60 -17.88
CA SER A 44 -1.49 18.05 -17.50
C SER A 44 -2.56 17.52 -18.46
N ASP A 45 -2.26 17.49 -19.77
CA ASP A 45 -3.19 16.98 -20.80
C ASP A 45 -3.36 15.46 -20.69
N ASP A 46 -2.28 14.69 -20.58
CA ASP A 46 -2.31 13.23 -20.40
C ASP A 46 -3.04 12.84 -19.10
N PHE A 47 -2.79 13.57 -18.00
CA PHE A 47 -3.43 13.35 -16.71
C PHE A 47 -4.92 13.74 -16.73
N THR A 48 -5.27 14.81 -17.46
CA THR A 48 -6.65 15.24 -17.71
C THR A 48 -7.42 14.20 -18.54
N GLU A 49 -6.78 13.62 -19.56
CA GLU A 49 -7.35 12.54 -20.38
C GLU A 49 -7.60 11.27 -19.56
N LEU A 50 -6.69 10.93 -18.63
CA LEU A 50 -6.80 9.77 -17.74
C LEU A 50 -7.85 9.91 -16.62
N HIS A 51 -8.14 11.14 -16.17
CA HIS A 51 -8.92 11.36 -14.94
C HIS A 51 -10.21 12.17 -15.11
N GLY A 52 -10.53 12.64 -16.32
CA GLY A 52 -11.83 13.24 -16.63
C GLY A 52 -12.05 14.59 -15.92
N GLY A 53 -11.47 15.64 -16.49
CA GLY A 53 -11.51 17.01 -15.99
C GLY A 53 -10.12 17.61 -15.94
N THR A 54 -10.00 18.91 -15.72
CA THR A 54 -8.69 19.58 -15.51
C THR A 54 -8.38 19.62 -14.01
N PRO A 55 -7.80 18.57 -13.41
CA PRO A 55 -7.37 18.66 -12.04
C PRO A 55 -6.29 19.73 -11.93
N ASP A 56 -6.39 20.56 -10.89
CA ASP A 56 -5.28 21.45 -10.54
C ASP A 56 -4.17 20.57 -9.92
N THR A 57 -3.30 20.07 -10.79
CA THR A 57 -2.21 19.17 -10.43
C THR A 57 -1.25 19.82 -9.42
N GLN A 58 -1.08 21.14 -9.46
CA GLN A 58 -0.26 21.85 -8.49
C GLN A 58 -0.93 21.87 -7.13
N LEU A 59 -2.22 22.21 -7.07
CA LEU A 59 -2.98 22.18 -5.83
C LEU A 59 -2.98 20.77 -5.20
N LEU A 60 -3.06 19.71 -6.01
CA LEU A 60 -2.94 18.32 -5.55
C LEU A 60 -1.57 18.00 -4.94
N LEU A 61 -0.49 18.51 -5.54
CA LEU A 61 0.88 18.31 -5.03
C LEU A 61 1.16 19.13 -3.78
N ASP A 62 0.58 20.33 -3.69
CA ASP A 62 0.74 21.24 -2.55
C ASP A 62 -0.02 20.75 -1.32
N MET A 63 -1.11 19.99 -1.50
CA MET A 63 -1.85 19.39 -0.37
C MET A 63 -1.02 18.36 0.41
N ASP A 64 -0.09 17.64 -0.24
CA ASP A 64 0.81 16.59 0.29
C ASP A 64 0.30 15.88 1.57
N PRO A 65 -0.90 15.27 1.54
CA PRO A 65 -1.45 14.67 2.74
C PRO A 65 -0.60 13.46 3.14
N ALA A 66 -0.27 13.36 4.43
CA ALA A 66 0.35 12.15 4.93
C ALA A 66 -0.62 10.97 4.71
N PRO A 67 -0.16 9.83 4.15
CA PRO A 67 -1.04 8.73 3.74
C PRO A 67 -1.94 8.19 4.86
N TRP A 68 -1.42 8.21 6.08
CA TRP A 68 -2.08 7.73 7.30
C TRP A 68 -2.99 8.75 7.99
N THR A 69 -3.09 9.98 7.46
CA THR A 69 -3.95 11.01 8.05
C THR A 69 -5.38 10.80 7.61
N ILE A 70 -6.30 10.80 8.57
CA ILE A 70 -7.74 10.82 8.29
C ILE A 70 -8.13 12.28 7.99
N PRO A 71 -8.51 12.61 6.73
CA PRO A 71 -8.80 13.99 6.36
C PRO A 71 -10.03 14.50 7.11
N ARG A 72 -9.99 15.78 7.49
CA ARG A 72 -11.16 16.49 8.04
C ARG A 72 -12.04 16.95 6.88
N GLN A 73 -13.24 17.41 7.22
CA GLN A 73 -14.20 17.87 6.21
C GLN A 73 -13.66 19.00 5.32
N HIS A 74 -12.81 19.88 5.85
CA HIS A 74 -12.20 20.96 5.07
C HIS A 74 -11.12 20.45 4.08
N ASP A 75 -10.38 19.40 4.44
CA ASP A 75 -9.39 18.77 3.57
C ASP A 75 -10.12 18.09 2.41
N LEU A 76 -11.19 17.36 2.71
CA LEU A 76 -12.02 16.72 1.69
C LEU A 76 -12.61 17.72 0.70
N ARG A 77 -13.03 18.91 1.15
CA ARG A 77 -13.55 19.94 0.25
C ARG A 77 -12.47 20.44 -0.71
N GLN A 78 -11.28 20.76 -0.21
CA GLN A 78 -10.15 21.21 -1.03
C GLN A 78 -9.73 20.11 -2.02
N MET A 79 -9.61 18.87 -1.57
CA MET A 79 -9.31 17.73 -2.43
C MET A 79 -10.37 17.54 -3.52
N MET A 80 -11.65 17.68 -3.17
CA MET A 80 -12.73 17.58 -4.14
C MET A 80 -12.69 18.69 -5.17
N GLU A 81 -12.42 19.92 -4.77
CA GLU A 81 -12.27 21.07 -5.67
C GLU A 81 -11.08 20.86 -6.63
N ALA A 82 -9.93 20.43 -6.09
CA ALA A 82 -8.73 20.15 -6.88
C ALA A 82 -8.94 19.05 -7.93
N LEU A 83 -9.82 18.09 -7.67
CA LEU A 83 -10.17 16.97 -8.55
C LEU A 83 -11.32 17.28 -9.54
N GLY A 84 -11.70 18.54 -9.73
CA GLY A 84 -12.77 18.92 -10.65
C GLY A 84 -14.19 18.74 -10.08
N GLY A 85 -14.30 18.51 -8.77
CA GLY A 85 -15.56 18.44 -8.05
C GLY A 85 -16.21 17.05 -8.00
N LYS A 86 -17.38 17.00 -7.34
CA LYS A 86 -18.13 15.75 -7.09
C LYS A 86 -18.48 14.98 -8.37
N HIS A 87 -18.73 15.68 -9.47
CA HIS A 87 -19.12 15.05 -10.72
C HIS A 87 -17.96 14.28 -11.36
N SER A 88 -16.78 14.90 -11.45
CA SER A 88 -15.56 14.27 -11.98
C SER A 88 -15.15 13.05 -11.17
N ILE A 89 -15.13 13.17 -9.83
CA ILE A 89 -14.79 12.04 -8.94
C ILE A 89 -15.77 10.86 -9.13
N ARG A 90 -17.06 11.16 -9.29
CA ARG A 90 -18.07 10.10 -9.50
C ARG A 90 -17.93 9.47 -10.88
N ALA A 91 -17.71 10.27 -11.92
CA ALA A 91 -17.50 9.76 -13.28
C ALA A 91 -16.26 8.85 -13.33
N TYR A 92 -15.14 9.32 -12.78
CA TYR A 92 -13.91 8.53 -12.66
C TYR A 92 -14.15 7.24 -11.88
N GLY A 93 -14.69 7.32 -10.66
CA GLY A 93 -14.91 6.14 -9.82
C GLY A 93 -15.89 5.11 -10.40
N LEU A 94 -16.82 5.53 -11.26
CA LEU A 94 -17.67 4.61 -12.04
C LEU A 94 -16.89 3.99 -13.21
N ASP A 95 -16.09 4.78 -13.93
CA ASP A 95 -15.28 4.31 -15.06
C ASP A 95 -14.22 3.29 -14.65
N VAL A 96 -13.49 3.55 -13.55
CA VAL A 96 -12.51 2.61 -13.00
C VAL A 96 -13.14 1.49 -12.17
N GLY A 97 -14.47 1.50 -11.99
CA GLY A 97 -15.24 0.44 -11.36
C GLY A 97 -15.16 0.36 -9.83
N TRP A 98 -14.48 1.30 -9.16
CA TRP A 98 -14.32 1.29 -7.70
C TRP A 98 -15.59 1.75 -6.96
N MET A 99 -16.51 2.46 -7.62
CA MET A 99 -17.86 2.71 -7.10
C MET A 99 -18.90 1.65 -7.53
N GLY A 100 -18.51 0.68 -8.36
CA GLY A 100 -19.43 -0.24 -9.02
C GLY A 100 -19.94 -1.40 -8.16
N THR A 101 -19.13 -1.91 -7.22
CA THR A 101 -19.51 -3.04 -6.35
C THR A 101 -19.84 -2.57 -4.93
N GLU A 102 -20.71 -3.29 -4.21
CA GLU A 102 -21.03 -2.99 -2.82
C GLU A 102 -19.80 -3.09 -1.90
N CYS A 103 -18.96 -4.07 -2.17
CA CYS A 103 -17.74 -4.30 -1.41
C CYS A 103 -16.72 -3.18 -1.60
N ALA A 104 -16.62 -2.65 -2.82
CA ALA A 104 -15.78 -1.50 -3.10
C ALA A 104 -16.26 -0.26 -2.39
N ARG A 105 -17.58 -0.05 -2.40
CA ARG A 105 -18.18 0.99 -1.58
C ARG A 105 -17.86 0.81 -0.10
N ARG A 106 -17.90 -0.40 0.47
CA ARG A 106 -17.58 -0.64 1.89
C ARG A 106 -16.10 -0.34 2.22
N ALA A 107 -15.16 -0.85 1.41
CA ALA A 107 -13.72 -0.62 1.63
C ALA A 107 -13.35 0.86 1.48
N MET A 108 -14.02 1.61 0.59
CA MET A 108 -13.83 3.07 0.43
C MET A 108 -14.15 3.90 1.68
N PHE A 109 -14.87 3.34 2.66
CA PHE A 109 -15.22 4.02 3.91
C PHE A 109 -14.44 3.50 5.12
N ARG A 110 -13.45 2.63 4.92
CA ARG A 110 -12.63 2.08 6.01
C ARG A 110 -11.26 2.72 6.03
N TYR A 111 -10.89 3.26 7.18
CA TYR A 111 -9.51 3.65 7.49
C TYR A 111 -8.82 2.51 8.22
N SER A 112 -7.53 2.34 7.97
CA SER A 112 -6.70 1.36 8.67
C SER A 112 -6.74 1.59 10.18
N ALA A 113 -6.55 0.55 10.97
CA ALA A 113 -6.37 0.68 12.41
C ALA A 113 -5.20 1.61 12.78
N ALA A 114 -4.11 1.60 11.99
CA ALA A 114 -2.98 2.51 12.19
C ALA A 114 -3.37 4.00 12.09
N ALA A 115 -4.07 4.40 11.02
CA ALA A 115 -4.56 5.78 10.83
C ALA A 115 -5.50 6.22 11.97
N VAL A 116 -6.37 5.32 12.44
CA VAL A 116 -7.27 5.61 13.57
C VAL A 116 -6.48 5.78 14.87
N ALA A 117 -5.48 4.93 15.13
CA ALA A 117 -4.61 5.03 16.28
C ALA A 117 -3.77 6.32 16.26
N ILE A 118 -3.26 6.73 15.10
CA ILE A 118 -2.54 8.00 14.94
C ILE A 118 -3.42 9.17 15.35
N ARG A 119 -4.65 9.24 14.81
CA ARG A 119 -5.62 10.28 15.19
C ARG A 119 -5.95 10.26 16.68
N PHE A 120 -6.06 9.07 17.28
CA PHE A 120 -6.27 8.92 18.71
C PHE A 120 -5.07 9.46 19.51
N LEU A 121 -3.84 9.09 19.15
CA LEU A 121 -2.63 9.56 19.80
C LEU A 121 -2.47 11.09 19.69
N GLU A 122 -2.77 11.65 18.52
CA GLU A 122 -2.85 13.09 18.25
C GLU A 122 -3.80 13.82 19.20
N SER A 123 -4.95 13.21 19.51
CA SER A 123 -5.97 13.80 20.39
C SER A 123 -5.61 13.79 21.88
N ASN A 124 -4.54 13.08 22.26
CA ASN A 124 -4.07 12.98 23.64
C ASN A 124 -2.92 13.96 23.91
N THR A 125 -2.74 14.34 25.17
CA THR A 125 -1.58 15.15 25.58
C THR A 125 -0.31 14.29 25.64
N PRO A 126 0.89 14.87 25.51
CA PRO A 126 2.15 14.13 25.70
C PRO A 126 2.22 13.42 27.06
N ALA A 127 1.65 14.01 28.11
CA ALA A 127 1.60 13.39 29.43
C ALA A 127 0.81 12.08 29.44
N ILE A 128 -0.36 12.04 28.77
CA ILE A 128 -1.16 10.82 28.67
C ILE A 128 -0.43 9.79 27.80
N ARG A 129 0.13 10.21 26.66
CA ARG A 129 0.87 9.31 25.77
C ARG A 129 2.09 8.69 26.44
N ALA A 130 2.76 9.41 27.34
CA ALA A 130 3.90 8.90 28.11
C ALA A 130 3.53 7.75 29.07
N HIS A 131 2.25 7.53 29.37
CA HIS A 131 1.76 6.42 30.18
C HIS A 131 1.27 5.22 29.35
N MET A 132 1.08 5.37 28.03
CA MET A 132 0.70 4.26 27.16
C MET A 132 1.86 3.28 27.01
N ARG A 133 1.57 1.98 26.98
CA ARG A 133 2.61 0.94 26.90
C ARG A 133 2.40 -0.02 25.76
N ASP A 134 1.16 -0.42 25.52
CA ASP A 134 0.84 -1.44 24.52
C ASP A 134 -0.36 -0.98 23.70
N ILE A 135 -0.22 -0.98 22.37
CA ILE A 135 -1.30 -0.73 21.41
C ILE A 135 -1.33 -1.91 20.45
N VAL A 136 -2.49 -2.57 20.37
CA VAL A 136 -2.72 -3.63 19.39
C VAL A 136 -3.63 -3.07 18.30
N LEU A 137 -3.12 -3.03 17.08
CA LEU A 137 -3.83 -2.60 15.88
C LEU A 137 -4.36 -3.84 15.16
N ILE A 138 -5.68 -3.93 15.02
CA ILE A 138 -6.34 -5.05 14.34
C ILE A 138 -6.77 -4.58 12.95
N GLU A 139 -6.07 -5.08 11.93
CA GLU A 139 -6.32 -4.78 10.52
C GLU A 139 -7.04 -5.99 9.90
N ASP A 140 -8.29 -6.21 10.29
CA ASP A 140 -9.11 -7.34 9.87
C ASP A 140 -10.00 -7.06 8.66
N GLN A 141 -9.81 -5.90 8.02
CA GLN A 141 -10.54 -5.46 6.84
C GLN A 141 -9.65 -4.60 5.96
N GLU A 142 -9.86 -4.68 4.64
CA GLU A 142 -9.25 -3.76 3.69
C GLU A 142 -9.62 -2.29 4.00
N SER A 143 -8.66 -1.39 3.82
CA SER A 143 -8.81 0.04 4.06
C SER A 143 -8.15 0.88 2.96
N VAL A 144 -8.57 2.14 2.86
CA VAL A 144 -8.12 3.07 1.82
C VAL A 144 -6.67 3.54 2.04
N SER A 145 -6.09 4.11 0.98
CA SER A 145 -4.84 4.89 1.03
C SER A 145 -3.55 4.09 1.23
N ASN A 146 -3.51 2.83 0.77
CA ASN A 146 -2.33 1.95 0.91
C ASN A 146 -1.95 1.76 2.39
N PRO A 147 -2.78 1.05 3.17
CA PRO A 147 -2.62 0.95 4.62
C PRO A 147 -1.29 0.34 5.05
N GLU A 148 -0.61 -0.40 4.19
CA GLU A 148 0.68 -1.03 4.44
C GLU A 148 1.70 0.00 4.97
N CYS A 149 1.71 1.21 4.38
CA CYS A 149 2.66 2.26 4.74
C CYS A 149 2.32 3.05 6.01
N HIS A 150 1.14 2.85 6.61
CA HIS A 150 0.65 3.70 7.70
C HIS A 150 1.44 3.57 9.00
N ALA A 151 2.24 2.51 9.15
CA ALA A 151 3.12 2.34 10.30
C ALA A 151 4.15 3.47 10.43
N MET A 152 4.52 4.12 9.33
CA MET A 152 5.41 5.30 9.33
C MET A 152 4.86 6.46 10.18
N GLY A 153 3.54 6.65 10.20
CA GLY A 153 2.91 7.70 11.00
C GLY A 153 2.98 7.48 12.51
N LEU A 154 3.37 6.29 12.96
CA LEU A 154 3.50 5.96 14.38
C LEU A 154 4.88 6.32 14.95
N ILE A 155 5.87 6.59 14.08
CA ILE A 155 7.25 6.90 14.47
C ILE A 155 7.35 8.00 15.53
N PRO A 156 6.68 9.16 15.39
CA PRO A 156 6.82 10.24 16.37
C PRO A 156 6.40 9.82 17.79
N TYR A 157 5.37 8.98 17.90
CA TYR A 157 4.84 8.53 19.19
C TYR A 157 5.73 7.48 19.85
N CYS A 158 6.32 6.57 19.07
CA CYS A 158 7.30 5.63 19.59
C CYS A 158 8.59 6.35 20.03
N ARG A 159 8.98 7.44 19.34
CA ARG A 159 10.13 8.27 19.75
C ARG A 159 9.85 9.07 21.02
N GLU A 160 8.66 9.63 21.15
CA GLU A 160 8.22 10.38 22.34
C GLU A 160 8.16 9.47 23.58
N ASN A 161 7.69 8.23 23.41
CA ASN A 161 7.57 7.25 24.48
C ASN A 161 8.30 5.96 24.09
N SER A 162 9.56 5.82 24.51
CA SER A 162 10.38 4.63 24.25
C SER A 162 9.86 3.35 24.90
N GLY A 163 8.90 3.46 25.83
CA GLY A 163 8.20 2.32 26.42
C GLY A 163 6.92 1.91 25.69
N LEU A 164 6.54 2.62 24.61
CA LEU A 164 5.40 2.28 23.78
C LEU A 164 5.76 1.12 22.83
N ARG A 165 4.94 0.07 22.88
CA ARG A 165 4.99 -1.08 21.98
C ARG A 165 3.72 -1.11 21.16
N ILE A 166 3.89 -1.31 19.86
CA ILE A 166 2.80 -1.41 18.91
C ILE A 166 2.86 -2.77 18.23
N GLU A 167 1.77 -3.51 18.33
CA GLU A 167 1.58 -4.75 17.61
C GLU A 167 0.52 -4.55 16.53
N ARG A 168 0.89 -4.75 15.27
CA ARG A 168 -0.01 -4.59 14.14
C ARG A 168 -0.34 -5.97 13.56
N ARG A 169 -1.56 -6.44 13.81
CA ARG A 169 -2.07 -7.73 13.34
C ARG A 169 -2.87 -7.55 12.07
N ILE A 170 -2.41 -8.19 11.00
CA ILE A 170 -3.07 -8.15 9.69
C ILE A 170 -3.76 -9.49 9.45
N SER A 171 -5.07 -9.47 9.25
CA SER A 171 -5.77 -10.69 8.81
C SER A 171 -5.35 -11.06 7.40
N LEU A 172 -4.83 -12.27 7.21
CA LEU A 172 -4.47 -12.77 5.88
C LEU A 172 -5.70 -12.87 4.97
N TRP A 173 -6.77 -13.46 5.50
CA TRP A 173 -8.00 -13.81 4.79
C TRP A 173 -9.07 -12.72 4.73
N ARG A 174 -8.89 -11.61 5.45
CA ARG A 174 -9.84 -10.49 5.40
C ARG A 174 -9.19 -9.16 5.01
N ASN A 175 -7.85 -9.16 4.88
CA ASN A 175 -7.09 -7.96 4.53
C ASN A 175 -5.97 -8.25 3.53
N ALA A 176 -4.91 -8.96 3.93
CA ALA A 176 -3.68 -9.03 3.12
C ALA A 176 -3.94 -9.55 1.69
N PHE A 177 -4.69 -10.65 1.54
CA PHE A 177 -4.94 -11.29 0.24
C PHE A 177 -5.99 -10.60 -0.65
N PHE A 178 -6.55 -9.44 -0.27
CA PHE A 178 -7.59 -8.75 -1.06
C PHE A 178 -7.03 -7.86 -2.17
N HIS A 179 -5.72 -7.76 -2.27
CA HIS A 179 -5.12 -6.87 -3.23
C HIS A 179 -5.26 -7.37 -4.67
N ARG A 180 -6.07 -6.68 -5.48
CA ARG A 180 -5.98 -6.73 -6.95
C ARG A 180 -5.61 -5.38 -7.51
N SER A 181 -4.62 -5.36 -8.40
CA SER A 181 -4.27 -4.20 -9.22
C SER A 181 -5.46 -3.83 -10.11
N GLY A 182 -6.21 -2.79 -9.70
CA GLY A 182 -7.14 -2.06 -10.56
C GLY A 182 -8.53 -2.67 -10.77
N ARG A 183 -8.93 -3.78 -10.12
CA ARG A 183 -10.31 -4.29 -10.21
C ARG A 183 -10.84 -4.83 -8.88
N ALA A 184 -11.90 -4.17 -8.42
CA ALA A 184 -12.88 -4.55 -7.42
C ALA A 184 -12.34 -5.05 -6.07
N LEU A 185 -12.21 -4.08 -5.16
CA LEU A 185 -12.53 -4.21 -3.74
C LEU A 185 -13.83 -5.04 -3.61
N GLY A 186 -13.71 -6.25 -3.07
CA GLY A 186 -14.71 -7.33 -3.07
C GLY A 186 -14.64 -8.06 -1.74
N GLU A 187 -15.75 -8.35 -1.04
CA GLU A 187 -15.77 -9.35 0.05
C GLU A 187 -15.52 -10.71 -0.60
N ARG A 188 -14.25 -11.06 -0.79
CA ARG A 188 -13.84 -12.45 -0.93
C ARG A 188 -14.05 -13.12 0.42
N THR A 189 -15.19 -13.76 0.61
CA THR A 189 -15.34 -14.75 1.68
C THR A 189 -14.37 -15.91 1.43
N HIS A 190 -14.08 -16.70 2.46
CA HIS A 190 -13.28 -17.93 2.36
C HIS A 190 -13.70 -18.80 1.14
N ASP A 191 -14.99 -18.82 0.79
CA ASP A 191 -15.55 -19.57 -0.35
C ASP A 191 -15.09 -19.06 -1.72
N HIS A 192 -14.74 -17.78 -1.84
CA HIS A 192 -14.18 -17.19 -3.07
C HIS A 192 -12.69 -17.53 -3.28
N TYR A 193 -12.00 -18.06 -2.27
CA TYR A 193 -10.61 -18.52 -2.40
C TYR A 193 -10.49 -19.89 -3.07
N ASN A 194 -11.61 -20.64 -3.17
CA ASN A 194 -11.68 -21.84 -4.02
C ASN A 194 -11.53 -21.54 -5.53
N LEU A 195 -11.51 -20.26 -5.92
CA LEU A 195 -11.22 -19.82 -7.29
C LEU A 195 -9.72 -19.73 -7.62
N GLY A 196 -8.86 -20.02 -6.65
CA GLY A 196 -7.39 -20.02 -6.80
C GLY A 196 -6.82 -18.60 -6.72
N LEU A 197 -5.99 -18.35 -5.70
CA LEU A 197 -5.03 -17.25 -5.77
C LEU A 197 -3.76 -17.80 -6.42
N ASP A 198 -3.26 -17.09 -7.42
CA ASP A 198 -1.97 -17.44 -8.00
C ASP A 198 -0.87 -17.18 -6.97
N ALA A 199 0.16 -18.03 -6.94
CA ALA A 199 1.26 -17.91 -5.99
C ALA A 199 1.89 -16.50 -6.00
N ASN A 200 2.00 -15.90 -7.19
CA ASN A 200 2.52 -14.54 -7.37
C ASN A 200 1.63 -13.46 -6.72
N GLU A 201 0.30 -13.62 -6.75
CA GLU A 201 -0.64 -12.67 -6.10
C GLU A 201 -0.49 -12.74 -4.58
N ILE A 202 -0.32 -13.94 -4.02
CA ILE A 202 -0.09 -14.17 -2.59
C ILE A 202 1.22 -13.54 -2.14
N SER A 203 2.33 -13.89 -2.80
CA SER A 203 3.66 -13.39 -2.45
C SER A 203 3.72 -11.87 -2.55
N PHE A 204 3.09 -11.28 -3.57
CA PHE A 204 2.98 -9.82 -3.67
C PHE A 204 2.24 -9.18 -2.52
N ALA A 205 1.04 -9.70 -2.22
CA ALA A 205 0.20 -9.19 -1.15
C ALA A 205 0.97 -9.12 0.17
N ILE A 206 1.70 -10.19 0.51
CA ILE A 206 2.54 -10.26 1.71
C ILE A 206 3.74 -9.32 1.63
N ALA A 207 4.44 -9.30 0.48
CA ALA A 207 5.62 -8.47 0.29
C ALA A 207 5.34 -6.98 0.54
N ARG A 208 4.17 -6.46 0.12
CA ARG A 208 3.78 -5.05 0.35
C ARG A 208 3.77 -4.67 1.83
N TRP A 209 3.27 -5.55 2.70
CA TRP A 209 3.26 -5.32 4.14
C TRP A 209 4.67 -5.39 4.75
N ILE A 210 5.47 -6.37 4.35
CA ILE A 210 6.82 -6.57 4.87
C ILE A 210 7.72 -5.39 4.48
N ILE A 211 7.70 -5.02 3.19
CA ILE A 211 8.55 -3.97 2.62
C ILE A 211 8.32 -2.62 3.28
N GLU A 212 7.09 -2.28 3.64
CA GLU A 212 6.74 -1.02 4.32
C GLU A 212 7.21 -0.99 5.79
N VAL A 213 7.41 -2.16 6.39
CA VAL A 213 7.89 -2.28 7.78
C VAL A 213 9.42 -2.27 7.88
N LEU A 214 10.13 -2.80 6.88
CA LEU A 214 11.59 -2.83 6.83
C LEU A 214 12.27 -1.46 7.14
N PRO A 215 11.83 -0.32 6.56
CA PRO A 215 12.51 0.95 6.78
C PRO A 215 12.18 1.64 8.10
N LEU A 216 11.23 1.14 8.92
CA LEU A 216 10.73 1.87 10.10
C LEU A 216 11.86 2.25 11.06
N VAL A 217 12.78 1.32 11.34
CA VAL A 217 13.90 1.56 12.25
C VAL A 217 14.86 2.59 11.67
N SER A 218 15.25 2.46 10.40
CA SER A 218 16.09 3.46 9.72
C SER A 218 15.42 4.83 9.59
N ALA A 219 14.08 4.87 9.56
CA ALA A 219 13.30 6.10 9.58
C ALA A 219 13.16 6.71 11.00
N GLY A 220 13.73 6.07 12.02
CA GLY A 220 13.81 6.58 13.39
C GLY A 220 12.81 5.98 14.36
N MET A 221 12.09 4.92 13.98
CA MET A 221 11.33 4.13 14.96
C MET A 221 12.30 3.41 15.91
N PRO A 222 12.12 3.48 17.24
CA PRO A 222 12.95 2.70 18.16
C PRO A 222 12.90 1.20 17.86
N ALA A 223 14.04 0.53 17.99
CA ALA A 223 14.08 -0.93 17.91
C ALA A 223 13.15 -1.53 18.96
N ASN A 224 12.44 -2.60 18.61
CA ASN A 224 11.48 -3.32 19.46
C ASN A 224 10.19 -2.55 19.82
N SER A 225 9.95 -1.34 19.30
CA SER A 225 8.66 -0.64 19.54
C SER A 225 7.53 -1.09 18.61
N PHE A 226 7.84 -1.89 17.58
CA PHE A 226 6.85 -2.29 16.58
C PHE A 226 7.01 -3.77 16.21
N THR A 227 5.88 -4.47 16.10
CA THR A 227 5.79 -5.84 15.63
C THR A 227 4.70 -5.93 14.58
N LEU A 228 5.02 -6.51 13.42
CA LEU A 228 4.03 -6.91 12.42
C LEU A 228 3.67 -8.38 12.63
N VAL A 229 2.38 -8.69 12.74
CA VAL A 229 1.86 -10.05 12.84
C VAL A 229 0.98 -10.31 11.62
N LEU A 230 1.34 -11.33 10.85
CA LEU A 230 0.53 -11.82 9.73
C LEU A 230 -0.35 -12.96 10.28
N ASP A 231 -1.62 -12.66 10.53
CA ASP A 231 -2.54 -13.49 11.28
C ASP A 231 -3.41 -14.35 10.34
N GLY A 232 -3.20 -15.66 10.39
CA GLY A 232 -4.01 -16.65 9.69
C GLY A 232 -5.29 -17.05 10.41
N GLU A 233 -5.58 -16.45 11.56
CA GLU A 233 -6.80 -16.66 12.36
C GLU A 233 -6.98 -18.12 12.83
N GLY A 234 -5.88 -18.87 12.91
CA GLY A 234 -5.87 -20.28 13.29
C GLY A 234 -6.10 -21.27 12.13
N GLU A 235 -6.22 -20.78 10.89
CA GLU A 235 -6.45 -21.62 9.71
C GLU A 235 -5.16 -22.35 9.27
N PRO A 236 -5.12 -23.69 9.23
CA PRO A 236 -3.94 -24.46 8.84
C PRO A 236 -3.42 -24.11 7.43
N GLN A 237 -4.32 -23.76 6.51
CA GLN A 237 -4.01 -23.43 5.12
C GLN A 237 -3.08 -22.21 5.03
N CYS A 238 -3.14 -21.26 5.97
CA CYS A 238 -2.20 -20.14 6.01
C CYS A 238 -0.77 -20.61 6.22
N SER A 239 -0.56 -21.60 7.10
CA SER A 239 0.78 -22.15 7.35
C SER A 239 1.32 -22.82 6.09
N GLU A 240 0.47 -23.58 5.38
CA GLU A 240 0.84 -24.20 4.11
C GLU A 240 1.15 -23.18 3.02
N ILE A 241 0.36 -22.10 2.91
CA ILE A 241 0.60 -21.01 1.97
C ILE A 241 1.95 -20.34 2.27
N PHE A 242 2.23 -20.03 3.54
CA PHE A 242 3.49 -19.43 3.92
C PHE A 242 4.68 -20.33 3.57
N GLN A 243 4.59 -21.63 3.84
CA GLN A 243 5.66 -22.58 3.55
C GLN A 243 5.87 -22.80 2.05
N ASN A 244 4.79 -23.02 1.31
CA ASN A 244 4.87 -23.49 -0.08
C ASN A 244 4.92 -22.36 -1.11
N VAL A 245 4.49 -21.15 -0.74
CA VAL A 245 4.44 -19.99 -1.63
C VAL A 245 5.38 -18.90 -1.13
N VAL A 246 5.10 -18.31 0.04
CA VAL A 246 5.83 -17.11 0.49
C VAL A 246 7.32 -17.39 0.73
N LEU A 247 7.64 -18.44 1.50
CA LEU A 247 9.03 -18.80 1.81
C LEU A 247 9.76 -19.36 0.58
N ARG A 248 9.04 -20.10 -0.28
CA ARG A 248 9.59 -20.58 -1.55
C ARG A 248 10.01 -19.41 -2.44
N ASP A 249 9.14 -18.43 -2.63
CA ASP A 249 9.41 -17.29 -3.51
C ASP A 249 10.50 -16.38 -2.92
N ALA A 250 10.52 -16.21 -1.59
CA ALA A 250 11.61 -15.52 -0.90
C ALA A 250 12.97 -16.23 -1.09
N ALA A 251 13.01 -17.57 -1.01
CA ALA A 251 14.22 -18.34 -1.26
C ALA A 251 14.69 -18.23 -2.71
N TRP A 252 13.77 -18.24 -3.69
CA TRP A 252 14.10 -17.98 -5.09
C TRP A 252 14.64 -16.57 -5.32
N GLN A 253 14.04 -15.56 -4.69
CA GLN A 253 14.53 -14.18 -4.76
C GLN A 253 15.95 -14.08 -4.20
N GLN A 254 16.23 -14.71 -3.06
CA GLN A 254 17.56 -14.73 -2.46
C GLN A 254 18.58 -15.44 -3.37
N ALA A 255 18.26 -16.63 -3.87
CA ALA A 255 19.14 -17.38 -4.75
C ALA A 255 19.45 -16.60 -6.04
N MET A 256 18.46 -15.90 -6.60
CA MET A 256 18.63 -15.05 -7.77
C MET A 256 19.55 -13.86 -7.48
N GLU A 257 19.39 -13.20 -6.32
CA GLU A 257 20.27 -12.11 -5.89
C GLU A 257 21.73 -12.59 -5.70
N GLU A 258 21.94 -13.77 -5.12
CA GLU A 258 23.26 -14.39 -4.98
C GLU A 258 23.90 -14.68 -6.34
N CYS A 259 23.16 -15.21 -7.31
CA CYS A 259 23.65 -15.45 -8.67
C CYS A 259 24.09 -14.14 -9.37
N PHE A 260 23.37 -13.03 -9.15
CA PHE A 260 23.79 -11.72 -9.67
C PHE A 260 25.05 -11.19 -8.98
N GLN A 261 25.13 -11.30 -7.65
CA GLN A 261 26.29 -10.84 -6.88
C GLN A 261 27.57 -11.61 -7.20
N THR A 262 27.44 -12.92 -7.47
CA THR A 262 28.56 -13.80 -7.82
C THR A 262 28.94 -13.76 -9.29
N GLY A 263 28.19 -13.02 -10.12
CA GLY A 263 28.44 -12.90 -11.56
C GLY A 263 28.11 -14.16 -12.36
N VAL A 264 27.39 -15.12 -11.77
CA VAL A 264 26.87 -16.31 -12.47
C VAL A 264 25.87 -15.90 -13.54
N PHE A 265 25.08 -14.86 -13.26
CA PHE A 265 24.25 -14.19 -14.25
C PHE A 265 24.89 -12.86 -14.67
N PRO A 266 24.76 -12.47 -15.96
CA PRO A 266 25.25 -11.18 -16.41
C PRO A 266 24.53 -10.07 -15.62
N PRO A 267 25.21 -8.95 -15.30
CA PRO A 267 24.56 -7.82 -14.68
C PRO A 267 23.50 -7.28 -15.65
N GLU A 268 22.22 -7.56 -15.37
CA GLU A 268 21.15 -7.07 -16.21
C GLU A 268 21.04 -5.54 -16.11
N PRO A 269 20.85 -4.83 -17.23
CA PRO A 269 20.43 -3.43 -17.20
C PRO A 269 19.17 -3.30 -16.35
N TYR A 270 19.12 -2.28 -15.49
CA TYR A 270 18.07 -2.06 -14.47
C TYR A 270 16.62 -2.22 -14.95
N GLY A 271 16.36 -2.08 -16.26
CA GLY A 271 15.04 -2.21 -16.89
C GLY A 271 14.59 -3.62 -17.30
N MET A 272 15.43 -4.66 -17.21
CA MET A 272 15.08 -6.04 -17.66
C MET A 272 14.77 -7.06 -16.56
N ARG A 273 14.97 -6.72 -15.28
CA ARG A 273 14.84 -7.62 -14.09
C ARG A 273 13.50 -8.37 -13.89
N ARG A 274 12.54 -8.35 -14.82
CA ARG A 274 11.10 -8.50 -14.49
C ARG A 274 10.19 -9.26 -15.47
N ASN A 275 10.72 -9.98 -16.46
CA ASN A 275 9.87 -10.64 -17.48
C ASN A 275 10.09 -12.14 -17.66
N THR A 276 10.64 -12.85 -16.67
CA THR A 276 10.71 -14.32 -16.68
C THR A 276 10.08 -14.90 -15.45
#